data_AF-T0WSH2-F1
#
_entry.id   AF-T0WSH2-F1
#
_cell.length_a   1.000
_cell.length_b   1.000
_cell.length_c   1.000
_cell.angle_alpha   90.00
_cell.angle_beta   90.00
_cell.angle_gamma   90.00
#
_symmetry.space_group_name_H-M   'P 1'
#
loop_
_entity.id
_entity.type
_entity.pdbx_description
1 polymer ?
#
loop_
_entity_poly.entity_id
_entity_poly.type
_entity_poly.pdbx_seq_one_letter_code
_entity_poly.pdbx_strand_id
1 'polypeptide(L)'
;MAVQALENFIAEWKPKYRKVMESLENTDNLLTFYQFTYQIWHSIYSTNLIESLNKEIKRQTKKKVLFPNEEALERYLVTLFE
;
A
#
# COMPACT_ATOMS: atom_id res chain seq x y z
N MET A 1 6.97 11.41 20.38
CA MET A 1 5.50 11.28 20.40
C MET A 1 5.01 10.18 19.46
N ALA A 2 5.28 10.24 18.14
CA ALA A 2 4.83 9.22 17.19
C ALA A 2 5.43 7.82 17.46
N VAL A 3 6.72 7.73 17.77
CA VAL A 3 7.40 6.45 18.11
C VAL A 3 6.78 5.83 19.37
N GLN A 4 6.54 6.63 20.42
CA GLN A 4 5.90 6.12 21.64
C GLN A 4 4.47 5.61 21.40
N ALA A 5 3.72 6.28 20.55
CA ALA A 5 2.38 5.84 20.16
C ALA A 5 2.42 4.50 19.41
N LEU A 6 3.43 4.30 18.56
CA LEU A 6 3.67 3.03 17.84
C LEU A 6 4.01 1.90 18.81
N GLU A 7 4.90 2.13 19.78
CA GLU A 7 5.25 1.14 20.81
C GLU A 7 4.05 0.73 21.66
N ASN A 8 3.24 1.70 22.09
CA ASN A 8 2.03 1.44 22.87
C ASN A 8 1.02 0.61 22.06
N PHE A 9 0.84 0.95 20.78
CA PHE A 9 -0.02 0.20 19.86
C PHE A 9 0.47 -1.23 19.69
N ILE A 10 1.77 -1.42 19.46
CA ILE A 10 2.34 -2.76 19.33
C ILE A 10 2.13 -3.57 20.61
N ALA A 11 2.39 -2.99 21.78
CA ALA A 11 2.21 -3.68 23.07
C ALA A 11 0.76 -4.16 23.28
N GLU A 12 -0.23 -3.34 22.91
CA GLU A 12 -1.65 -3.69 23.02
C GLU A 12 -2.06 -4.81 22.07
N TRP A 13 -1.58 -4.78 20.82
CA TRP A 13 -2.08 -5.65 19.75
C TRP A 13 -1.22 -6.88 19.47
N LYS A 14 0.01 -6.94 19.99
CA LYS A 14 0.94 -8.09 19.86
C LYS A 14 0.35 -9.43 20.32
N PRO A 15 -0.46 -9.51 21.40
CA PRO A 15 -1.09 -10.76 21.81
C PRO A 15 -2.11 -11.29 20.79
N LYS A 16 -2.81 -10.42 20.06
CA LYS A 16 -3.85 -10.80 19.08
C LYS A 16 -3.29 -11.02 17.67
N TYR A 17 -2.35 -10.19 17.24
CA TYR A 17 -1.88 -10.14 15.86
C TYR A 17 -0.35 -10.15 15.76
N ARG A 18 0.27 -11.18 16.34
CA ARG A 18 1.73 -11.32 16.42
C ARG A 18 2.48 -11.04 15.11
N LYS A 19 2.10 -11.69 14.01
CA LYS A 19 2.77 -11.53 12.71
C LYS A 19 2.71 -10.10 12.15
N VAL A 20 1.57 -9.45 12.30
CA VAL A 20 1.37 -8.07 11.81
C VAL A 20 2.22 -7.11 12.64
N MET A 21 2.25 -7.31 13.95
CA MET A 21 3.05 -6.48 14.86
C MET A 21 4.55 -6.68 14.66
N GLU A 22 5.02 -7.92 14.45
CA GLU A 22 6.42 -8.19 14.10
C GLU A 22 6.81 -7.52 12.77
N SER A 23 5.95 -7.55 11.75
CA SER A 23 6.18 -6.81 10.50
C SER A 23 6.28 -5.31 10.72
N LEU A 24 5.46 -4.76 11.61
CA LEU A 24 5.44 -3.33 11.93
C LEU A 24 6.68 -2.91 12.73
N GLU A 25 7.13 -3.74 13.68
CA GLU A 25 8.39 -3.56 14.43
C GLU A 25 9.61 -3.55 13.51
N ASN A 26 9.63 -4.37 12.46
CA ASN A 26 10.74 -4.47 11.51
C ASN A 26 10.74 -3.38 10.42
N THR A 27 9.73 -2.51 10.37
CA THR A 27 9.62 -1.48 9.33
C THR A 27 10.29 -0.18 9.80
N ASP A 28 11.58 -0.02 9.52
CA ASP A 28 12.38 1.12 9.98
C ASP A 28 11.87 2.49 9.47
N ASN A 29 11.27 2.52 8.28
CA ASN A 29 10.92 3.77 7.59
C ASN A 29 9.46 4.21 7.75
N LEU A 30 8.69 3.58 8.64
CA LEU A 30 7.24 3.81 8.76
C LEU A 30 6.89 5.27 9.08
N LEU A 31 7.72 5.93 9.91
CA LEU A 31 7.45 7.29 10.40
C LEU A 31 8.22 8.37 9.63
N THR A 32 8.93 8.01 8.56
CA THR A 32 9.74 8.95 7.77
C THR A 32 8.89 10.08 7.17
N PHE A 33 7.61 9.83 6.91
CA PHE A 33 6.73 10.84 6.31
C PHE A 33 6.50 12.08 7.19
N TYR A 34 6.70 11.97 8.51
CA TYR A 34 6.63 13.12 9.42
C TYR A 34 7.74 14.15 9.17
N GLN A 35 8.79 13.79 8.41
CA GLN A 35 9.85 14.71 8.01
C GLN A 35 9.39 15.66 6.88
N PHE A 36 8.32 15.33 6.15
CA PHE A 36 7.75 16.21 5.12
C PHE A 36 6.82 17.27 5.72
N THR A 37 6.51 18.30 4.93
CA THR A 37 5.56 19.34 5.31
C THR A 37 4.14 18.79 5.44
N TYR A 38 3.37 19.34 6.39
CA TYR A 38 2.00 18.90 6.71
C TYR A 38 1.06 18.82 5.50
N GLN A 39 1.22 19.73 4.52
CA GLN A 39 0.42 19.76 3.30
C GLN A 39 0.51 18.47 2.48
N ILE A 40 1.64 17.75 2.56
CA ILE A 40 1.91 16.54 1.78
C ILE A 40 1.41 15.29 2.52
N TRP A 41 1.19 15.36 3.83
CA TRP A 41 0.80 14.20 4.64
C TRP A 41 -0.50 13.57 4.12
N HIS A 42 -1.49 14.40 3.77
CA HIS A 42 -2.76 13.95 3.20
C HIS A 42 -2.59 13.08 1.95
N SER A 43 -1.64 13.41 1.09
CA SER A 43 -1.34 12.63 -0.11
C SER A 43 -0.59 11.34 0.21
N ILE A 44 0.25 11.32 1.26
CA ILE A 44 1.06 10.16 1.63
C ILE A 44 0.25 9.11 2.40
N TYR A 45 -0.54 9.53 3.40
CA TYR A 45 -1.28 8.57 4.23
C TYR A 45 -2.56 8.07 3.53
N SER A 46 -3.06 8.79 2.51
CA SER A 46 -4.24 8.34 1.75
C SER A 46 -3.86 7.20 0.80
N THR A 47 -4.55 6.07 0.92
CA THR A 47 -4.41 4.96 -0.02
C THR A 47 -5.30 5.10 -1.25
N ASN A 48 -6.14 6.14 -1.33
CA ASN A 48 -7.15 6.30 -2.39
C ASN A 48 -6.56 6.24 -3.80
N LEU A 49 -5.40 6.86 -4.01
CA LEU A 49 -4.75 6.86 -5.32
C LEU A 49 -4.37 5.44 -5.75
N ILE A 50 -3.66 4.71 -4.89
CA ILE A 50 -3.19 3.35 -5.14
C ILE A 50 -4.37 2.36 -5.20
N GLU A 51 -5.37 2.51 -4.33
CA GLU A 51 -6.56 1.66 -4.32
C GLU A 51 -7.43 1.88 -5.55
N SER A 52 -7.61 3.13 -6.00
CA SER A 52 -8.35 3.44 -7.22
C SER A 52 -7.66 2.85 -8.45
N LEU A 53 -6.33 2.94 -8.51
CA LEU A 53 -5.51 2.33 -9.55
C LEU A 53 -5.65 0.81 -9.57
N ASN A 54 -5.45 0.17 -8.41
CA ASN A 54 -5.60 -1.28 -8.26
C ASN A 54 -7.00 -1.76 -8.62
N LYS A 55 -8.03 -0.98 -8.27
CA LYS A 55 -9.42 -1.26 -8.61
C LYS A 55 -9.65 -1.20 -10.13
N GLU A 56 -9.07 -0.21 -10.80
CA GLU A 56 -9.16 -0.08 -12.25
C GLU A 56 -8.49 -1.26 -12.95
N ILE A 57 -7.25 -1.58 -12.58
CA ILE A 57 -6.50 -2.72 -13.12
C ILE A 57 -7.32 -4.01 -12.95
N LYS A 58 -7.79 -4.29 -11.73
CA LYS A 58 -8.61 -5.49 -11.44
C LYS A 58 -9.87 -5.52 -12.30
N ARG A 59 -10.56 -4.38 -12.47
CA ARG A 59 -11.79 -4.28 -13.27
C ARG A 59 -11.54 -4.60 -14.74
N GLN A 60 -10.44 -4.09 -15.30
CA GLN A 60 -10.11 -4.25 -16.71
C GLN A 60 -9.58 -5.66 -16.99
N THR A 61 -8.66 -6.16 -16.16
CA THR A 61 -8.15 -7.53 -16.27
C THR A 61 -9.25 -8.58 -16.08
N LYS A 62 -10.27 -8.32 -15.24
CA LYS A 62 -11.42 -9.24 -15.11
C LYS A 62 -12.20 -9.45 -16.42
N LYS A 63 -12.17 -8.48 -17.35
CA LYS A 63 -12.80 -8.62 -18.68
C LYS A 63 -12.00 -9.54 -19.61
N LYS A 64 -10.70 -9.71 -19.37
CA LYS A 64 -9.78 -10.55 -20.16
C LYS A 64 -9.12 -11.58 -19.24
N VAL A 65 -9.80 -12.70 -19.03
CA VAL A 65 -9.40 -13.74 -18.05
C VAL A 65 -8.15 -14.51 -18.51
N LEU A 66 -7.90 -14.61 -19.81
CA LEU A 66 -6.75 -15.33 -20.36
C LEU A 66 -5.89 -14.39 -21.22
N PHE A 67 -4.59 -14.38 -20.96
CA PHE A 67 -3.59 -13.76 -21.81
C PHE A 67 -2.76 -14.85 -22.50
N PRO A 68 -2.46 -14.70 -23.81
CA PRO A 68 -1.72 -15.72 -24.55
C PRO A 68 -0.24 -15.83 -24.15
N ASN A 69 0.37 -14.75 -23.67
CA ASN A 69 1.74 -14.70 -23.13
C ASN A 69 1.91 -13.48 -22.22
N GLU A 70 3.05 -13.38 -21.53
CA GLU A 70 3.38 -12.27 -20.61
C GLU A 70 3.47 -10.92 -21.35
N GLU A 71 4.06 -10.88 -22.54
CA GLU A 71 4.14 -9.65 -23.36
C GLU A 71 2.77 -9.08 -23.75
N ALA A 72 1.76 -9.93 -23.91
CA ALA A 72 0.39 -9.49 -24.19
C ALA A 72 -0.27 -8.87 -22.95
N LEU A 73 0.08 -9.35 -21.74
CA LEU A 73 -0.34 -8.73 -20.49
C LEU A 73 0.33 -7.36 -20.31
N GLU A 74 1.64 -7.25 -20.52
CA GLU A 74 2.36 -5.98 -20.43
C GLU A 74 1.81 -4.93 -21.39
N ARG A 75 1.66 -5.28 -22.67
CA ARG A 75 1.04 -4.38 -23.66
C ARG A 75 -0.36 -3.95 -23.24
N TYR A 76 -1.15 -4.87 -22.71
CA TYR A 76 -2.48 -4.54 -22.23
C TYR A 76 -2.44 -3.57 -21.04
N LEU A 77 -1.55 -3.78 -20.07
CA LEU A 77 -1.39 -2.87 -18.93
C LEU A 77 -0.95 -1.48 -19.38
N VAL A 78 0.00 -1.37 -20.31
CA VAL A 78 0.43 -0.06 -20.86
C VAL A 78 -0.74 0.67 -21.51
N THR A 79 -1.57 -0.03 -22.31
CA THR A 79 -2.77 0.59 -22.93
C THR A 79 -3.86 1.00 -21.95
N LEU A 80 -3.82 0.56 -20.68
CA LEU A 80 -4.77 1.01 -19.66
C LEU A 80 -4.40 2.37 -19.07
N PHE A 81 -3.16 2.83 -19.29
CA PHE A 81 -2.63 4.08 -18.75
C PHE A 81 -2.39 5.16 -19.82
N GLU A 82 -2.67 4.86 -21.10
CA GLU A 82 -2.79 5.84 -22.18
C GLU A 82 -4.19 6.47 -22.22
#